data_AF-A0A8T4FJ07-F1
#
_entry.id   AF-A0A8T4FJ07-F1
#
_cell.length_a   1.000
_cell.length_b   1.000
_cell.length_c   1.000
_cell.angle_alpha   90.00
_cell.angle_beta   90.00
_cell.angle_gamma   90.00
#
_symmetry.space_group_name_H-M   'P 1'
#
loop_
_entity.id
_entity.type
_entity.pdbx_description
1 polymer ?
#
loop_
_entity_poly.entity_id
_entity_poly.type
_entity_poly.pdbx_seq_one_letter_code
_entity_poly.pdbx_strand_id
1 'polypeptide(L)'
;MEEELPEYNICPKCGRRSTPYSDTCWYCHTPFFASPDAVDEETAEVSAEEEIETVTPCRLAAMNFAERSFAYKLMLNGEMLLEFCDCDICRSACKDLKELLNEAGADLEGSGDGDSIRGLTFDMSVLNI
;
A
#
# COMPACT_ATOMS: atom_id res chain seq x y z
N MET A 1 -11.87 -11.30 28.60
CA MET A 1 -10.47 -11.38 28.15
C MET A 1 -10.50 -10.73 26.78
N GLU A 2 -10.02 -9.50 26.68
CA GLU A 2 -9.90 -8.86 25.36
C GLU A 2 -8.75 -9.59 24.66
N GLU A 3 -9.07 -10.41 23.66
CA GLU A 3 -8.02 -10.97 22.80
C GLU A 3 -7.44 -9.82 22.01
N GLU A 4 -6.16 -9.50 22.25
CA GLU A 4 -5.43 -8.56 21.41
C GLU A 4 -5.32 -9.17 20.01
N LEU A 5 -5.87 -8.46 19.02
CA LEU A 5 -5.68 -8.82 17.63
C LEU A 5 -4.18 -8.73 17.27
N PRO A 6 -3.68 -9.63 16.41
CA PRO A 6 -2.29 -9.55 15.94
C PRO A 6 -2.04 -8.21 15.23
N GLU A 7 -0.78 -7.76 15.18
CA GLU A 7 -0.44 -6.49 14.53
C GLU A 7 -0.72 -6.51 13.01
N TYR A 8 -0.64 -7.68 12.39
CA TYR A 8 -0.93 -7.93 10.98
C TYR A 8 -1.34 -9.39 10.73
N ASN A 9 -2.07 -9.61 9.64
CA ASN A 9 -2.34 -10.93 9.07
C ASN A 9 -1.36 -11.23 7.94
N ILE A 10 -0.88 -12.48 7.83
CA ILE A 10 -0.08 -12.94 6.68
C ILE A 10 -0.98 -13.72 5.73
N CYS A 11 -1.00 -13.31 4.46
CA CYS A 11 -1.86 -13.95 3.47
C CYS A 11 -1.40 -15.38 3.20
N PRO A 12 -2.26 -16.40 3.37
CA PRO A 12 -1.87 -17.79 3.12
C PRO A 12 -1.55 -18.06 1.64
N LYS A 13 -2.12 -17.26 0.72
CA LYS A 13 -1.90 -17.41 -0.73
C LYS A 13 -0.69 -16.67 -1.27
N CYS A 14 -0.45 -15.44 -0.81
CA CYS A 14 0.62 -14.60 -1.37
C CYS A 14 1.72 -14.24 -0.39
N GLY A 15 1.66 -14.69 0.87
CA GLY A 15 2.66 -14.42 1.91
C GLY A 15 2.74 -12.96 2.36
N ARG A 16 1.97 -12.04 1.76
CA ARG A 16 2.04 -10.60 2.06
C ARG A 16 1.30 -10.24 3.33
N ARG A 17 1.80 -9.22 4.01
CA ARG A 17 1.16 -8.61 5.17
C ARG A 17 -0.14 -7.92 4.77
N SER A 18 -1.09 -7.93 5.69
CA SER A 18 -2.37 -7.24 5.56
C SER A 18 -2.83 -6.79 6.93
N THR A 19 -3.73 -5.82 6.93
CA THR A 19 -4.35 -5.35 8.17
C THR A 19 -5.03 -6.51 8.92
N PRO A 20 -4.96 -6.54 10.26
CA PRO A 20 -5.70 -7.50 11.08
C PRO A 20 -7.21 -7.22 11.11
N TYR A 21 -7.65 -6.08 10.55
CA TYR A 21 -9.03 -5.62 10.54
C TYR A 21 -9.80 -6.00 9.27
N SER A 22 -9.20 -6.76 8.36
CA SER A 22 -9.84 -7.20 7.12
C SER A 22 -9.92 -8.72 7.06
N ASP A 23 -11.07 -9.22 6.60
CA ASP A 23 -11.31 -10.66 6.40
C ASP A 23 -10.57 -11.21 5.17
N THR A 24 -10.11 -10.34 4.27
CA THR A 24 -9.45 -10.72 3.03
C THR A 24 -8.10 -10.02 2.87
N CYS A 25 -7.15 -10.71 2.23
CA CYS A 25 -5.86 -10.15 1.88
C CYS A 25 -6.05 -8.93 1.00
N TRP A 26 -5.48 -7.82 1.44
CA TRP A 26 -5.38 -6.58 0.69
C TRP A 26 -5.06 -6.79 -0.78
N TYR A 27 -4.05 -7.62 -1.10
CA TYR A 27 -3.47 -7.75 -2.44
C TYR A 27 -4.22 -8.68 -3.38
N CYS A 28 -4.53 -9.88 -2.91
CA CYS A 28 -5.11 -10.92 -3.75
C CYS A 28 -6.57 -11.21 -3.42
N HIS A 29 -7.16 -10.45 -2.49
CA HIS A 29 -8.52 -10.61 -1.99
C HIS A 29 -8.84 -12.00 -1.43
N THR A 30 -7.80 -12.80 -1.14
CA THR A 30 -7.96 -14.15 -0.58
C THR A 30 -8.41 -14.02 0.87
N PRO A 31 -9.48 -14.70 1.30
CA PRO A 31 -9.92 -14.68 2.69
C PRO A 31 -8.84 -15.26 3.62
N PHE A 32 -8.63 -14.62 4.77
CA PHE A 32 -7.71 -15.11 5.80
C PHE A 32 -8.27 -16.33 6.54
N PHE A 33 -9.59 -16.37 6.68
CA PHE A 33 -10.32 -17.44 7.35
C PHE A 33 -11.15 -18.20 6.31
N ALA A 34 -10.50 -18.90 5.38
CA ALA A 34 -11.21 -19.86 4.55
C ALA A 34 -11.65 -21.05 5.41
N SER A 35 -12.86 -21.59 5.18
CA SER A 35 -13.30 -22.82 5.86
C SER A 35 -12.29 -23.95 5.58
N PRO A 36 -12.09 -24.92 6.50
CA PRO A 36 -11.10 -25.99 6.35
C PRO A 36 -11.24 -26.82 5.05
N ASP A 37 -12.38 -26.74 4.35
CA ASP A 37 -12.64 -27.41 3.08
C ASP A 37 -12.10 -26.68 1.82
N ALA A 38 -11.49 -25.49 1.95
CA ALA A 38 -11.12 -24.63 0.82
C ALA A 38 -9.60 -24.38 0.66
N VAL A 39 -8.76 -25.07 1.42
CA VAL A 39 -7.30 -24.95 1.30
C VAL A 39 -6.79 -26.10 0.41
N ASP A 40 -6.85 -25.89 -0.91
CA ASP A 40 -5.99 -26.66 -1.83
C ASP A 40 -4.53 -26.24 -1.52
N GLU A 41 -3.79 -27.16 -0.91
CA GLU A 41 -2.37 -27.01 -0.58
C GLU A 41 -1.52 -26.97 -1.87
N GLU A 42 -1.34 -25.78 -2.41
CA GLU A 42 -0.10 -25.41 -3.08
C GLU A 42 0.45 -24.17 -2.37
N THR A 43 1.08 -24.38 -1.21
CA THR A 43 1.99 -23.39 -0.64
C THR A 43 3.21 -23.30 -1.55
N ALA A 44 3.09 -22.48 -2.60
CA ALA A 44 4.25 -22.02 -3.33
C ALA A 44 5.11 -21.24 -2.33
N GLU A 45 6.28 -21.79 -1.99
CA GLU A 45 7.35 -21.05 -1.34
C GLU A 45 7.75 -19.91 -2.27
N VAL A 46 7.09 -18.76 -2.14
CA VAL A 46 7.52 -17.55 -2.82
C VAL A 46 8.75 -17.08 -2.06
N SER A 47 9.91 -17.29 -2.68
CA SER A 47 11.16 -16.61 -2.35
C SER A 47 10.86 -15.14 -2.08
N ALA A 48 10.81 -14.76 -0.80
CA ALA A 48 10.58 -13.40 -0.36
C ALA A 48 11.83 -12.57 -0.65
N GLU A 49 12.04 -12.23 -1.92
CA GLU A 49 12.69 -10.96 -2.21
C GLU A 49 11.78 -9.89 -1.59
N GLU A 50 12.29 -9.11 -0.63
CA GLU A 50 11.55 -8.02 0.02
C GLU A 50 11.21 -6.95 -1.03
N GLU A 51 10.19 -7.19 -1.83
CA GLU A 51 9.57 -6.17 -2.67
C GLU A 51 8.91 -5.16 -1.72
N ILE A 52 9.43 -3.93 -1.71
CA ILE A 52 8.81 -2.83 -0.99
C ILE A 52 7.38 -2.66 -1.52
N GLU A 53 6.42 -2.72 -0.60
CA GLU A 53 5.00 -2.75 -0.94
C GLU A 53 4.56 -1.41 -1.57
N THR A 54 3.58 -1.40 -2.49
CA THR A 54 3.06 -0.14 -3.08
C THR A 54 1.55 0.01 -2.91
N VAL A 55 1.09 1.26 -2.78
CA VAL A 55 -0.33 1.63 -2.74
C VAL A 55 -0.61 2.87 -3.57
N THR A 56 -1.78 2.94 -4.20
CA THR A 56 -2.20 4.11 -4.97
C THR A 56 -3.22 4.99 -4.22
N PRO A 57 -3.23 6.32 -4.45
CA PRO A 57 -4.23 7.23 -3.87
C PRO A 57 -5.68 6.82 -4.14
N CYS A 58 -5.99 6.37 -5.36
CA CYS A 58 -7.34 5.93 -5.71
C CYS A 58 -7.79 4.69 -4.92
N ARG A 59 -6.84 3.81 -4.59
CA ARG A 59 -7.12 2.63 -3.79
C ARG A 59 -7.34 3.00 -2.32
N LEU A 60 -6.51 3.90 -1.78
CA LEU A 60 -6.71 4.48 -0.42
C LEU A 60 -8.09 5.12 -0.27
N ALA A 61 -8.59 5.80 -1.31
CA ALA A 61 -9.90 6.43 -1.30
C ALA A 61 -11.06 5.41 -1.21
N ALA A 62 -10.89 4.21 -1.78
CA ALA A 62 -11.88 3.14 -1.75
C ALA A 62 -11.84 2.32 -0.45
N MET A 63 -10.78 2.43 0.34
CA MET A 63 -10.58 1.66 1.57
C MET A 63 -11.44 2.17 2.71
N ASN A 64 -11.82 1.24 3.60
CA ASN A 64 -12.40 1.63 4.87
C ASN A 64 -11.35 2.34 5.76
N PHE A 65 -11.80 2.93 6.87
CA PHE A 65 -10.92 3.69 7.75
C PHE A 65 -9.76 2.86 8.33
N ALA A 66 -10.02 1.61 8.73
CA ALA A 66 -9.03 0.75 9.36
C ALA A 66 -7.91 0.35 8.37
N GLU A 67 -8.31 -0.08 7.17
CA GLU A 67 -7.38 -0.40 6.07
C GLU A 67 -6.52 0.81 5.70
N ARG A 68 -7.16 1.96 5.52
CA ARG A 68 -6.48 3.20 5.14
C ARG A 68 -5.48 3.65 6.20
N SER A 69 -5.86 3.57 7.48
CA SER A 69 -4.97 3.92 8.60
C SER A 69 -3.77 2.99 8.68
N PHE A 70 -3.97 1.70 8.40
CA PHE A 70 -2.88 0.72 8.35
C PHE A 70 -1.90 1.04 7.21
N ALA A 71 -2.38 1.36 6.01
CA ALA A 71 -1.48 1.79 4.93
C ALA A 71 -0.73 3.08 5.26
N TYR A 72 -1.37 4.07 5.91
CA TYR A 72 -0.64 5.25 6.36
C TYR A 72 0.49 4.90 7.33
N LYS A 73 0.25 3.98 8.27
CA LYS A 73 1.30 3.48 9.17
C LYS A 73 2.46 2.83 8.38
N LEU A 74 2.16 1.95 7.43
CA LEU A 74 3.19 1.31 6.60
C LEU A 74 3.98 2.33 5.76
N MET A 75 3.29 3.32 5.17
CA MET A 75 3.95 4.37 4.38
C MET A 75 4.87 5.25 5.22
N LEU A 76 4.44 5.64 6.43
CA LEU A 76 5.26 6.45 7.34
C LEU A 76 6.47 5.70 7.90
N ASN A 77 6.38 4.37 7.99
CA ASN A 77 7.49 3.50 8.40
C ASN A 77 8.47 3.17 7.26
N GLY A 78 8.19 3.58 6.02
CA GLY A 78 8.99 3.22 4.84
C GLY A 78 8.79 1.76 4.39
N GLU A 79 7.77 1.09 4.90
CA GLU A 79 7.43 -0.30 4.55
C GLU A 79 6.49 -0.38 3.32
N MET A 80 5.99 0.77 2.87
CA MET A 80 5.11 0.91 1.71
C MET A 80 5.37 2.23 0.98
N LEU A 81 5.46 2.19 -0.35
CA LEU A 81 5.59 3.36 -1.22
C LEU A 81 4.23 3.79 -1.76
N LEU A 82 4.09 5.09 -1.96
CA LEU A 82 2.95 5.66 -2.68
C LEU A 82 3.25 5.59 -4.19
N GLU A 83 2.50 4.79 -4.93
CA GLU A 83 2.56 4.72 -6.38
C GLU A 83 1.39 5.47 -7.02
N PHE A 84 1.56 5.92 -8.26
CA PHE A 84 0.50 6.60 -8.99
C PHE A 84 0.05 5.80 -10.23
N CYS A 85 -1.25 5.89 -10.51
CA CYS A 85 -1.82 5.46 -11.80
C CYS A 85 -2.43 6.69 -12.50
N ASP A 86 -2.89 6.53 -13.73
CA ASP A 86 -3.35 7.67 -14.54
C ASP A 86 -4.80 8.10 -14.31
N CYS A 87 -5.46 7.62 -13.24
CA CYS A 87 -6.81 8.07 -12.90
C CYS A 87 -6.84 9.46 -12.26
N ASP A 88 -8.00 10.12 -12.27
CA ASP A 88 -8.17 11.50 -11.79
C ASP A 88 -7.75 11.70 -10.33
N ILE A 89 -8.05 10.74 -9.45
CA ILE A 89 -7.67 10.80 -8.03
C ILE A 89 -6.14 10.80 -7.88
N CYS A 90 -5.46 9.92 -8.62
CA CYS A 90 -4.01 9.83 -8.59
C CYS A 90 -3.35 11.05 -9.25
N ARG A 91 -3.93 11.60 -10.33
CA ARG A 91 -3.45 12.83 -10.97
C ARG A 91 -3.55 14.03 -10.04
N SER A 92 -4.68 14.19 -9.36
CA SER A 92 -4.87 15.24 -8.36
C SER A 92 -3.88 15.08 -7.22
N ALA A 93 -3.81 13.90 -6.61
CA ALA A 93 -2.90 13.65 -5.49
C ALA A 93 -1.41 13.83 -5.86
N CYS A 94 -1.02 13.44 -7.08
CA CYS A 94 0.35 13.66 -7.57
C CYS A 94 0.65 15.15 -7.72
N LYS A 95 -0.32 15.93 -8.23
CA LYS A 95 -0.19 17.37 -8.34
C LYS A 95 -0.04 18.03 -6.96
N ASP A 96 -0.91 17.68 -6.01
CA ASP A 96 -0.88 18.22 -4.64
C ASP A 96 0.44 17.87 -3.95
N LEU A 97 0.93 16.64 -4.13
CA LEU A 97 2.22 16.21 -3.58
C LEU A 97 3.40 16.97 -4.19
N LYS A 98 3.38 17.19 -5.51
CA LYS A 98 4.41 18.01 -6.19
C LYS A 98 4.40 19.44 -5.68
N GLU A 99 3.22 20.05 -5.51
CA GLU A 99 3.09 21.39 -4.95
C GLU A 99 3.67 21.45 -3.53
N LEU A 100 3.35 20.49 -2.68
CA LEU A 100 3.88 20.41 -1.31
C LEU A 100 5.40 20.23 -1.27
N LEU A 101 5.96 19.38 -2.13
CA LEU A 101 7.41 19.16 -2.22
C LEU A 101 8.15 20.40 -2.75
N ASN A 102 7.58 21.09 -3.73
CA ASN A 102 8.13 22.36 -4.23
C ASN A 102 8.13 23.44 -3.13
N GLU A 103 7.06 23.54 -2.33
CA GLU A 103 7.00 24.45 -1.18
C GLU A 103 8.05 24.10 -0.11
N ALA A 104 8.34 22.81 0.07
CA ALA A 104 9.40 22.33 0.96
C ALA A 104 10.82 22.53 0.41
N GLY A 105 10.97 23.04 -0.82
CA GLY A 105 12.26 23.25 -1.48
C GLY A 105 12.91 21.97 -2.00
N ALA A 106 12.14 20.89 -2.18
CA ALA A 106 12.62 19.68 -2.82
C ALA A 106 12.65 19.89 -4.34
N ASP A 107 13.85 19.88 -4.92
CA ASP A 107 14.04 20.03 -6.37
C ASP A 107 13.64 18.72 -7.07
N LEU A 108 12.43 18.68 -7.62
CA LEU A 108 11.96 17.58 -8.46
C LEU A 108 12.50 17.74 -9.88
N GLU A 109 13.82 17.71 -10.05
CA GLU A 109 14.43 17.67 -11.38
C GLU A 109 14.03 16.36 -12.07
N GLY A 110 13.22 16.47 -13.13
CA GLY A 110 12.94 15.34 -14.04
C GLY A 110 11.49 14.89 -14.14
N SER A 111 10.53 15.52 -13.47
CA SER A 111 9.11 15.30 -13.83
C SER A 111 8.78 16.11 -15.07
N GLY A 112 9.27 15.65 -16.23
CA GLY A 112 8.92 16.22 -17.52
C GLY A 112 7.41 16.32 -17.68
N ASP A 113 6.96 17.25 -18.51
CA ASP A 113 5.60 17.42 -19.01
C ASP A 113 5.12 16.19 -19.82
N GLY A 114 5.27 14.98 -19.28
CA GLY A 114 4.79 13.74 -19.84
C GLY A 114 3.40 13.43 -19.32
N ASP A 115 2.46 13.14 -20.22
CA ASP A 115 1.04 12.91 -19.96
C ASP A 115 0.72 11.78 -18.95
N SER A 116 1.70 10.95 -18.56
CA SER A 116 1.53 9.81 -17.66
C SER A 116 2.34 9.95 -16.38
N ILE A 117 1.69 9.71 -15.25
CA ILE A 117 2.28 9.66 -13.89
C ILE A 117 2.44 8.23 -13.40
N ARG A 118 2.17 7.25 -14.26
CA ARG A 118 2.15 5.84 -13.89
C ARG A 118 3.54 5.36 -13.47
N GLY A 119 3.62 4.64 -12.36
CA GLY A 119 4.87 4.06 -11.87
C GLY A 119 5.80 5.04 -11.17
N LEU A 120 5.40 6.31 -11.00
CA LEU A 120 6.05 7.18 -10.04
C LEU A 120 5.81 6.63 -8.64
N THR A 121 6.87 6.45 -7.87
CA THR A 121 6.83 5.98 -6.48
C THR A 121 7.44 7.00 -5.55
N PHE A 122 6.79 7.24 -4.41
CA PHE A 122 7.26 8.16 -3.39
C PHE A 122 7.38 7.44 -2.06
N ASP A 123 8.54 7.59 -1.42
CA ASP A 123 8.77 7.16 -0.05
C ASP A 123 8.31 8.27 0.89
N MET A 124 7.27 8.00 1.66
CA MET A 124 6.69 8.97 2.59
C MET A 124 7.41 9.01 3.94
N SER A 125 8.35 8.08 4.19
CA SER A 125 9.17 8.11 5.41
C SER A 125 10.06 9.35 5.49
N VAL A 126 10.37 9.97 4.35
CA VAL A 126 11.13 11.24 4.26
C VAL A 126 10.42 12.42 4.94
N LEU A 127 9.11 12.32 5.20
CA LEU A 127 8.33 13.36 5.87
C LEU A 127 8.31 13.20 7.40
N ASN A 128 8.92 12.14 7.93
CA ASN A 128 9.03 11.87 9.36
C ASN A 128 10.26 12.62 9.92
N ILE A 129 10.15 13.95 10.02
CA ILE A 129 11.18 14.87 10.54
C ILE A 129 10.89 15.24 12.00
#